data_AF-A0A531L474-F1
#
_entry.id   AF-A0A531L474-F1
#
_cell.length_a   1.000
_cell.length_b   1.000
_cell.length_c   1.000
_cell.angle_alpha   90.00
_cell.angle_beta   90.00
_cell.angle_gamma   90.00
#
_symmetry.space_group_name_H-M   'P 1'
#
loop_
_entity.id
_entity.type
_entity.pdbx_description
1 polymer ?
#
loop_
_entity_poly.entity_id
_entity_poly.type
_entity_poly.pdbx_seq_one_letter_code
_entity_poly.pdbx_strand_id
1 'polypeptide(L)' 'MTRRDFSERDIHMALDGELPVDERVAYDAWLEAVPEMKARRDRYVADRAALRAAFAGVLDEPVPVRLQNI' A
#
# COMPACT_ATOMS: atom_id res chain seq x y z
N MET A 1 -23.04 -17.03 -3.60
CA MET A 1 -21.73 -16.40 -3.35
C MET A 1 -22.00 -14.97 -2.92
N THR A 2 -21.90 -14.69 -1.62
CA THR A 2 -22.08 -13.35 -1.05
C THR A 2 -20.99 -12.45 -1.64
N ARG A 3 -21.38 -11.42 -2.37
CA ARG A 3 -20.46 -10.40 -2.89
C ARG A 3 -19.79 -9.76 -1.67
N ARG A 4 -18.49 -9.97 -1.49
CA ARG A 4 -17.75 -9.23 -0.48
C ARG A 4 -17.71 -7.77 -0.92
N ASP A 5 -18.18 -6.88 -0.07
CA ASP A 5 -18.04 -5.44 -0.30
C ASP A 5 -16.62 -5.05 0.11
N PHE A 6 -15.81 -4.75 -0.90
CA PHE A 6 -14.48 -4.17 -0.70
C PHE A 6 -14.59 -2.67 -0.43
N SER A 7 -13.66 -2.19 0.37
CA SER A 7 -13.61 -0.83 0.86
C SER A 7 -12.22 -0.24 0.63
N GLU A 8 -12.07 1.03 0.98
CA GLU A 8 -10.77 1.70 1.01
C GLU A 8 -9.76 0.99 1.94
N ARG A 9 -10.21 0.36 3.03
CA ARG A 9 -9.34 -0.43 3.90
C ARG A 9 -8.68 -1.57 3.15
N ASP A 10 -9.42 -2.25 2.28
CA ASP A 10 -8.89 -3.36 1.48
C ASP A 10 -7.87 -2.87 0.45
N ILE A 11 -7.99 -1.62 -0.02
CA ILE A 11 -6.94 -0.98 -0.83
C ILE A 11 -5.64 -0.87 -0.02
N HIS A 12 -5.70 -0.39 1.22
CA HIS A 12 -4.52 -0.31 2.08
C HIS A 12 -3.94 -1.70 2.39
N MET A 13 -4.78 -2.69 2.73
CA MET A 13 -4.33 -4.06 2.94
C MET A 13 -3.62 -4.62 1.70
N ALA A 14 -4.17 -4.39 0.50
CA ALA A 14 -3.55 -4.83 -0.74
C ALA A 14 -2.20 -4.14 -1.00
N LEU A 15 -2.09 -2.84 -0.67
CA LEU A 15 -0.84 -2.09 -0.79
C LEU A 15 0.22 -2.58 0.20
N ASP A 16 -0.19 -2.92 1.42
CA ASP A 16 0.70 -3.38 2.47
C ASP A 16 1.10 -4.85 2.29
N GLY A 17 0.42 -5.60 1.41
CA GLY A 17 0.64 -7.02 1.19
C GLY A 17 -0.12 -7.92 2.18
N GLU A 18 -1.06 -7.33 2.91
CA GLU A 18 -1.86 -7.95 3.97
C GLU A 18 -3.23 -8.45 3.48
N LEU A 19 -3.56 -8.24 2.20
CA LEU A 19 -4.77 -8.79 1.61
C LEU A 19 -4.62 -10.31 1.43
N PRO A 20 -5.53 -11.14 1.95
CA PRO A 20 -5.49 -12.58 1.74
C PRO A 20 -5.46 -12.97 0.26
N VAL A 21 -4.64 -13.95 -0.08
CA VAL A 21 -4.38 -14.35 -1.48
C VAL A 21 -5.65 -14.85 -2.17
N ASP A 22 -6.53 -15.51 -1.44
CA ASP A 22 -7.84 -16.00 -1.90
C ASP A 22 -8.81 -14.84 -2.22
N GLU A 23 -8.62 -13.67 -1.63
CA GLU A 23 -9.44 -12.48 -1.88
C GLU A 23 -8.93 -11.64 -3.06
N ARG A 24 -7.68 -11.83 -3.48
CA ARG A 24 -7.02 -11.01 -4.52
C ARG A 24 -7.79 -10.98 -5.84
N VAL A 25 -8.32 -12.13 -6.27
CA VAL A 25 -9.07 -12.24 -7.53
C VAL A 25 -10.38 -11.44 -7.45
N ALA A 26 -11.08 -11.51 -6.32
CA ALA A 26 -12.32 -10.76 -6.12
C ALA A 26 -12.06 -9.25 -5.97
N TYR A 27 -10.96 -8.88 -5.33
CA TYR A 27 -10.51 -7.49 -5.20
C TYR A 27 -10.16 -6.87 -6.56
N ASP A 28 -9.39 -7.58 -7.40
CA ASP A 28 -9.05 -7.12 -8.74
C ASP A 28 -10.33 -6.93 -9.60
N ALA A 29 -11.28 -7.85 -9.51
CA ALA A 29 -12.58 -7.73 -10.19
C ALA A 29 -13.41 -6.54 -9.67
N TRP A 30 -13.33 -6.23 -8.38
CA TRP A 30 -13.98 -5.06 -7.78
C TRP A 30 -13.36 -3.75 -8.25
N LEU A 31 -12.03 -3.66 -8.36
CA LEU A 31 -11.37 -2.46 -8.89
C LEU A 31 -11.77 -2.16 -10.34
N GLU A 32 -11.90 -3.19 -11.18
CA GLU A 32 -12.38 -3.01 -12.55
C GLU A 32 -13.86 -2.60 -12.61
N ALA A 33 -14.67 -3.05 -11.66
CA ALA A 33 -16.09 -2.68 -11.57
C ALA A 33 -16.31 -1.28 -10.98
N VAL A 34 -15.34 -0.72 -10.24
CA VAL A 34 -15.45 0.58 -9.55
C VAL A 34 -14.25 1.48 -9.91
N PRO A 35 -14.31 2.21 -11.05
CA PRO A 35 -13.19 3.02 -11.53
C PRO A 35 -12.72 4.11 -10.56
N GLU A 36 -13.63 4.66 -9.74
CA GLU A 36 -13.29 5.63 -8.69
C GLU A 36 -12.31 5.04 -7.66
N MET A 37 -12.56 3.81 -7.22
CA MET A 37 -11.71 3.13 -6.25
C MET A 37 -10.37 2.71 -6.87
N LYS A 38 -10.37 2.35 -8.16
CA LYS A 38 -9.14 2.13 -8.94
C LYS A 38 -8.28 3.39 -9.00
N ALA A 39 -8.87 4.55 -9.32
CA ALA A 39 -8.16 5.83 -9.33
C ALA A 39 -7.61 6.18 -7.94
N ARG A 40 -8.36 5.90 -6.87
CA ARG A 40 -7.90 6.10 -5.48
C ARG A 40 -6.73 5.19 -5.13
N ARG A 41 -6.78 3.91 -5.51
CA ARG A 41 -5.66 2.98 -5.38
C ARG A 41 -4.42 3.49 -6.09
N ASP A 42 -4.55 3.99 -7.32
CA ASP A 42 -3.42 4.49 -8.10
C ASP A 42 -2.79 5.73 -7.46
N ARG A 43 -3.61 6.64 -6.91
CA ARG A 43 -3.11 7.77 -6.11
C ARG A 43 -2.30 7.30 -4.91
N TYR A 44 -2.78 6.30 -4.16
CA TYR A 44 -2.05 5.76 -3.01
C TYR A 44 -0.75 5.06 -3.38
N VAL A 45 -0.68 4.42 -4.55
CA VAL A 45 0.60 3.92 -5.08
C VAL A 45 1.58 5.06 -5.32
N ALA A 46 1.13 6.15 -5.94
CA ALA A 46 1.97 7.32 -6.20
C ALA A 46 2.45 7.99 -4.90
N ASP A 47 1.55 8.16 -3.92
CA ASP A 47 1.89 8.73 -2.61
C ASP A 47 2.92 7.86 -1.88
N ARG A 48 2.74 6.52 -1.88
CA ARG A 48 3.71 5.57 -1.30
C ARG A 48 5.07 5.67 -1.98
N ALA A 49 5.12 5.79 -3.30
CA ALA A 49 6.36 5.96 -4.04
C ALA A 49 7.05 7.29 -3.71
N ALA A 50 6.28 8.38 -3.62
CA ALA A 50 6.80 9.70 -3.25
C ALA A 50 7.38 9.72 -1.84
N LEU A 51 6.68 9.11 -0.87
CA LEU A 51 7.18 8.97 0.51
C LEU A 51 8.48 8.16 0.54
N ARG A 52 8.53 7.00 -0.13
CA ARG A 52 9.75 6.19 -0.21
C ARG A 52 10.92 6.97 -0.81
N ALA A 53 10.68 7.73 -1.87
CA ALA A 53 11.71 8.56 -2.50
C ALA A 53 12.20 9.68 -1.57
N ALA A 54 11.29 10.36 -0.86
CA ALA A 54 11.63 11.43 0.06
C ALA A 54 12.52 10.98 1.23
N PHE A 55 12.33 9.75 1.70
CA PHE A 55 13.09 9.19 2.83
C PHE A 55 14.22 8.23 2.41
N ALA A 56 14.43 7.99 1.10
CA ALA A 56 15.45 7.06 0.63
C ALA A 56 16.85 7.42 1.14
N GLY A 57 17.19 8.71 1.17
CA GLY A 57 18.50 9.19 1.62
C GLY A 57 18.75 9.03 3.12
N VAL A 58 17.71 8.84 3.94
CA VAL A 58 17.88 8.60 5.39
C VAL A 58 18.61 7.29 5.65
N LEU A 59 18.50 6.30 4.75
CA LEU A 59 19.22 5.03 4.86
C LEU A 59 20.75 5.19 4.74
N ASP A 60 21.20 6.26 4.09
CA ASP A 60 22.61 6.55 3.86
C ASP A 60 23.20 7.46 4.96
N GLU A 61 22.36 7.97 5.88
CA GLU A 61 22.83 8.81 6.97
C GLU A 61 23.61 7.99 8.02
N PRO A 62 24.71 8.53 8.57
CA PRO A 62 25.46 7.85 9.61
C PRO A 62 24.61 7.68 10.87
N VAL A 63 24.69 6.50 11.49
CA VAL A 63 24.03 6.24 12.77
C VAL A 63 24.54 7.25 13.82
N PRO A 64 23.65 7.97 14.53
CA PRO A 64 24.07 8.92 15.56
C PRO A 64 24.97 8.27 16.61
N VAL A 65 26.03 8.95 17.03
CA VAL A 65 27.05 8.43 17.97
C VAL A 65 26.44 7.80 19.23
N ARG A 66 25.35 8.38 19.77
CA ARG A 66 24.64 7.84 20.95
C ARG A 66 24.03 6.44 20.76
N LEU A 67 23.82 6.01 19.52
CA LEU A 67 23.21 4.72 19.15
C LEU A 67 24.24 3.71 18.61
N GLN A 68 25.52 4.09 18.48
CA GLN A 68 26.55 3.23 17.88
C GLN A 68 27.02 2.09 18.79
N ASN A 69 26.70 2.13 20.09
CA ASN A 69 27.22 1.19 21.11
C ASN A 69 26.11 0.52 21.94
N ILE A 70 24.90 0.36 21.39
CA ILE A 70 23.80 -0.38 22.04
C ILE A 70 23.91 -1.86 21.71
#